data_AF-A0A963TD84-F1
#
_entry.id   AF-A0A963TD84-F1
#
_cell.length_a   1.000
_cell.length_b   1.000
_cell.length_c   1.000
_cell.angle_alpha   90.00
_cell.angle_beta   90.00
_cell.angle_gamma   90.00
#
_symmetry.space_group_name_H-M   'P 1'
#
loop_
_entity.id
_entity.type
_entity.pdbx_description
1 polymer ?
#
loop_
_entity_poly.entity_id
_entity_poly.type
_entity_poly.pdbx_seq_one_letter_code
_entity_poly.pdbx_strand_id
1 'polypeptide(L)'
;MKTITCDIWQFVRLMDLLEDQPEGPAFRQWAEAWTELDARLAELAATDHEAYSELMMDRQITLDCPGKSVRDDAARAAERVIGRLDRALNQAPRGDLADSLAFEKREMEDLLVRLKAGA
;
A
#
# COMPACT_ATOMS: atom_id res chain seq x y z
N MET A 1 2.86 -9.21 -19.55
CA MET A 1 2.32 -8.13 -18.70
C MET A 1 3.36 -7.78 -17.65
N LYS A 2 3.51 -6.50 -17.31
CA LYS A 2 4.39 -6.11 -16.20
C LYS A 2 3.55 -6.15 -14.92
N THR A 3 4.08 -6.75 -13.87
CA THR A 3 3.44 -6.85 -12.56
C THR A 3 4.31 -6.17 -11.50
N ILE A 4 3.70 -5.83 -10.37
CA ILE A 4 4.37 -5.38 -9.15
C ILE A 4 3.91 -6.29 -8.02
N THR A 5 4.82 -6.78 -7.19
CA THR A 5 4.47 -7.52 -5.97
C THR A 5 4.80 -6.66 -4.78
N CYS A 6 3.86 -6.54 -3.85
CA CYS A 6 4.02 -5.79 -2.61
C CYS A 6 3.31 -6.50 -1.46
N ASP A 7 3.63 -6.12 -0.23
CA ASP A 7 2.90 -6.64 0.93
C ASP A 7 1.47 -6.08 0.94
N ILE A 8 0.54 -6.82 1.55
CA ILE A 8 -0.87 -6.42 1.60
C ILE A 8 -1.04 -5.08 2.31
N TRP A 9 -0.36 -4.84 3.43
CA TRP A 9 -0.43 -3.54 4.11
C TRP A 9 0.04 -2.38 3.21
N GLN A 10 1.04 -2.59 2.35
CA GLN A 10 1.51 -1.58 1.39
C GLN A 10 0.42 -1.28 0.36
N PHE A 11 -0.23 -2.33 -0.15
CA PHE A 11 -1.33 -2.18 -1.11
C PHE A 11 -2.53 -1.45 -0.49
N VAL A 12 -2.92 -1.79 0.74
CA VAL A 12 -3.97 -1.09 1.50
C VAL A 12 -3.64 0.39 1.62
N ARG A 13 -2.42 0.75 2.07
CA ARG A 13 -1.99 2.16 2.16
C ARG A 13 -2.07 2.91 0.84
N LEU A 14 -1.78 2.25 -0.28
CA LEU A 14 -1.91 2.84 -1.60
C LEU A 14 -3.38 3.04 -1.97
N MET A 15 -4.22 2.01 -1.79
CA MET A 15 -5.63 2.05 -2.16
C MET A 15 -6.42 3.06 -1.33
N ASP A 16 -6.17 3.14 -0.01
CA ASP A 16 -6.73 4.17 0.88
C ASP A 16 -6.42 5.60 0.42
N LEU A 17 -5.33 5.81 -0.32
CA LEU A 17 -4.96 7.12 -0.85
C LEU A 17 -5.44 7.34 -2.29
N LEU A 18 -5.59 6.26 -3.06
CA LEU A 18 -6.07 6.27 -4.43
C LEU A 18 -7.60 6.37 -4.49
N GLU A 19 -8.33 5.90 -3.47
CA GLU A 19 -9.79 6.04 -3.39
C GLU A 19 -10.25 7.51 -3.31
N ASP A 20 -9.40 8.42 -2.85
CA ASP A 20 -9.62 9.88 -2.95
C ASP A 20 -9.75 10.35 -4.41
N GLN A 21 -9.25 9.56 -5.38
CA GLN A 21 -9.22 9.86 -6.81
C GLN A 21 -9.57 8.60 -7.62
N PRO A 22 -10.82 8.12 -7.58
CA PRO A 22 -11.20 6.82 -8.15
C PRO A 22 -11.08 6.76 -9.68
N GLU A 23 -10.98 7.91 -10.35
CA GLU A 23 -10.75 8.00 -11.79
C GLU A 23 -9.27 7.81 -12.19
N GLY A 24 -8.38 7.69 -11.20
CA GLY A 24 -6.95 7.47 -11.38
C GLY A 24 -6.64 6.13 -12.06
N PRO A 25 -5.64 6.08 -12.97
CA PRO A 25 -5.26 4.85 -13.65
C PRO A 25 -4.96 3.66 -12.71
N ALA A 26 -4.29 3.91 -11.58
CA ALA A 26 -3.95 2.84 -10.63
C ALA A 26 -5.19 2.31 -9.91
N PHE A 27 -6.06 3.21 -9.43
CA PHE A 27 -7.30 2.80 -8.76
C PHE A 27 -8.16 1.95 -9.69
N ARG A 28 -8.45 2.43 -10.91
CA ARG A 28 -9.28 1.68 -11.87
C ARG A 28 -8.69 0.32 -12.21
N GLN A 29 -7.36 0.22 -12.29
CA GLN A 29 -6.67 -1.03 -12.61
C GLN A 29 -6.74 -2.04 -11.46
N TRP A 30 -6.78 -1.58 -10.21
CA TRP A 30 -6.70 -2.44 -9.03
C TRP A 30 -8.02 -2.51 -8.24
N ALA A 31 -9.08 -1.84 -8.69
CA ALA A 31 -10.34 -1.71 -7.98
C ALA A 31 -11.00 -3.06 -7.65
N GLU A 32 -10.95 -4.02 -8.57
CA GLU A 32 -11.49 -5.37 -8.34
C GLU A 32 -10.71 -6.09 -7.22
N ALA A 33 -9.38 -6.16 -7.35
CA ALA A 33 -8.51 -6.76 -6.34
C ALA A 33 -8.63 -6.06 -4.97
N TRP A 34 -8.81 -4.73 -4.98
CA TRP A 34 -9.05 -3.95 -3.78
C TRP A 34 -10.38 -4.29 -3.13
N THR A 35 -11.47 -4.35 -3.89
CA THR A 35 -12.81 -4.65 -3.36
C THR A 35 -12.85 -6.04 -2.72
N GLU A 36 -12.22 -7.04 -3.35
CA GLU A 36 -12.15 -8.39 -2.79
C GLU A 36 -11.33 -8.43 -1.49
N LEU A 37 -10.16 -7.78 -1.51
CA LEU A 37 -9.28 -7.75 -0.35
C LEU A 37 -9.87 -6.96 0.82
N ASP A 38 -10.45 -5.79 0.57
CA ASP A 38 -11.07 -4.93 1.59
C ASP A 38 -12.24 -5.65 2.27
N ALA A 39 -13.09 -6.33 1.50
CA ALA A 39 -14.17 -7.14 2.05
C ALA A 39 -13.65 -8.27 2.96
N ARG A 40 -12.57 -8.95 2.53
CA ARG A 40 -11.93 -10.00 3.33
C ARG A 40 -11.28 -9.46 4.60
N LEU A 41 -10.59 -8.32 4.51
CA LEU A 41 -9.99 -7.65 5.67
C LEU A 41 -11.07 -7.21 6.67
N ALA A 42 -12.20 -6.68 6.20
CA ALA A 42 -13.32 -6.29 7.03
C ALA A 42 -13.96 -7.48 7.76
N GLU A 43 -14.11 -8.62 7.07
CA GLU A 43 -14.57 -9.87 7.70
C GLU A 43 -13.59 -10.33 8.80
N LEU A 44 -12.30 -10.47 8.47
CA LEU A 44 -11.29 -10.91 9.42
C LEU A 44 -11.15 -9.97 10.61
N ALA A 45 -11.22 -8.66 10.40
CA ALA A 45 -11.19 -7.68 11.49
C ALA A 45 -12.33 -7.89 12.50
N ALA A 46 -13.48 -8.41 12.05
CA ALA A 46 -14.63 -8.70 12.91
C ALA A 46 -14.59 -10.09 13.54
N THR A 47 -13.98 -11.08 12.88
CA THR A 47 -14.09 -12.49 13.28
C THR A 47 -12.80 -13.12 13.79
N ASP A 48 -11.63 -12.68 13.30
CA ASP A 48 -10.34 -13.30 13.56
C ASP A 48 -9.18 -12.28 13.43
N HIS A 49 -8.80 -11.69 14.55
CA HIS A 49 -7.75 -10.68 14.60
C HIS A 49 -6.35 -11.23 14.28
N GLU A 50 -6.09 -12.51 14.58
CA GLU A 50 -4.80 -13.14 14.31
C GLU A 50 -4.63 -13.33 12.80
N ALA A 51 -5.65 -13.88 12.13
CA ALA A 51 -5.65 -14.03 10.68
C ALA A 51 -5.64 -12.67 9.95
N TYR A 52 -6.28 -11.64 10.52
CA TYR A 52 -6.19 -10.27 10.00
C TYR A 52 -4.74 -9.76 10.03
N SER A 53 -4.05 -9.92 11.16
CA SER A 53 -2.66 -9.49 11.32
C SER A 53 -1.72 -10.25 10.39
N GLU A 54 -1.87 -11.58 10.27
CA GLU A 54 -1.08 -12.40 9.32
C GLU A 54 -1.31 -11.93 7.87
N LEU A 55 -2.56 -11.67 7.48
CA LEU A 55 -2.88 -11.20 6.15
C LEU A 55 -2.25 -9.83 5.86
N MET A 56 -2.26 -8.91 6.83
CA MET A 56 -1.67 -7.58 6.66
C MET A 56 -0.14 -7.62 6.61
N MET A 57 0.51 -8.43 7.45
CA MET A 57 1.96 -8.34 7.68
C MET A 57 2.78 -9.38 6.91
N ASP A 58 2.24 -10.58 6.67
CA ASP A 58 3.03 -11.73 6.19
C ASP A 58 2.62 -12.19 4.78
N ARG A 59 1.68 -11.50 4.15
CA ARG A 59 1.15 -11.86 2.82
C ARG A 59 1.40 -10.77 1.79
N GLN A 60 1.70 -11.23 0.58
CA GLN A 60 1.96 -10.40 -0.58
C GLN A 60 0.87 -10.54 -1.63
N ILE A 61 0.65 -9.47 -2.38
CA ILE A 61 -0.23 -9.42 -3.53
C ILE A 61 0.57 -9.04 -4.77
N THR A 62 0.24 -9.67 -5.90
CA THR A 62 0.80 -9.32 -7.21
C THR A 62 -0.25 -8.59 -8.03
N LEU A 63 0.08 -7.38 -8.47
CA LEU A 63 -0.83 -6.47 -9.14
C LEU A 63 -0.37 -6.23 -10.58
N ASP A 64 -1.35 -6.15 -11.48
CA ASP A 64 -1.10 -5.82 -12.88
C ASP A 64 -0.72 -4.34 -13.05
N CYS A 65 0.36 -4.10 -13.79
CA CYS A 65 0.89 -2.78 -14.12
C CYS A 65 1.08 -2.66 -15.65
N PRO A 66 -0.01 -2.63 -16.44
CA PRO A 66 0.06 -2.80 -17.89
C PRO A 66 0.75 -1.63 -18.62
N GLY A 67 0.86 -0.45 -17.98
CA GLY A 67 1.38 0.75 -18.61
C GLY A 67 2.17 1.67 -17.68
N LYS A 68 2.77 2.71 -18.27
CA LYS A 68 3.47 3.77 -17.53
C LYS A 68 2.51 4.62 -16.69
N SER A 69 1.30 4.89 -17.20
CA SER A 69 0.29 5.69 -16.49
C SER A 69 -0.10 5.10 -15.14
N VAL A 70 -0.41 3.80 -15.09
CA VAL A 70 -0.73 3.06 -13.84
C VAL A 70 0.43 3.16 -12.85
N ARG A 71 1.67 2.99 -13.32
CA ARG A 71 2.85 2.99 -12.45
C ARG A 71 3.24 4.38 -11.95
N ASP A 72 3.18 5.40 -12.80
CA ASP A 72 3.42 6.78 -12.38
C ASP A 72 2.36 7.22 -11.35
N ASP A 73 1.12 6.79 -11.53
CA ASP A 73 0.03 7.09 -10.62
C ASP A 73 0.23 6.42 -9.25
N ALA A 74 0.56 5.12 -9.26
CA ALA A 74 0.93 4.39 -8.06
C ALA A 74 2.18 4.95 -7.36
N ALA A 75 3.20 5.36 -8.13
CA ALA A 75 4.41 5.97 -7.59
C ALA A 75 4.10 7.31 -6.90
N ARG A 76 3.25 8.16 -7.48
CA ARG A 76 2.78 9.38 -6.82
C ARG A 76 1.99 9.09 -5.55
N ALA A 77 1.17 8.03 -5.56
CA ALA A 77 0.46 7.60 -4.36
C ALA A 77 1.44 7.16 -3.26
N ALA A 78 2.44 6.34 -3.60
CA ALA A 78 3.49 5.91 -2.68
C ALA A 78 4.27 7.10 -2.09
N GLU A 79 4.65 8.08 -2.91
CA GLU A 79 5.30 9.32 -2.44
C GLU A 79 4.44 10.07 -1.42
N ARG A 80 3.12 10.15 -1.64
CA ARG A 80 2.19 10.78 -0.70
C ARG A 80 2.05 9.97 0.60
N VAL A 81 2.04 8.65 0.54
CA VAL A 81 2.05 7.77 1.73
C VAL A 81 3.33 7.98 2.54
N ILE A 82 4.50 7.95 1.89
CA ILE A 82 5.79 8.21 2.53
C ILE A 82 5.78 9.59 3.21
N GLY A 83 5.25 10.61 2.56
CA GLY A 83 5.10 11.95 3.15
C GLY A 83 4.10 12.03 4.32
N ARG A 84 3.11 11.14 4.41
CA ARG A 84 2.24 11.00 5.59
C ARG A 84 2.98 10.30 6.72
N LEU A 85 3.69 9.21 6.43
CA LEU A 85 4.49 8.45 7.40
C LEU A 85 5.62 9.29 8.00
N ASP A 86 6.33 10.06 7.17
CA ASP A 86 7.40 10.96 7.62
C ASP A 86 6.88 12.03 8.58
N ARG A 87 5.72 12.64 8.28
CA ARG A 87 5.07 13.61 9.19
C ARG A 87 4.64 12.96 10.50
N ALA A 88 4.07 11.75 10.45
CA ALA A 88 3.69 11.01 11.64
C ALA A 88 4.92 10.66 12.50
N LEU A 89 6.00 10.21 11.87
CA LEU A 89 7.27 9.88 12.54
C LEU A 89 7.87 11.09 13.24
N ASN A 90 7.85 12.26 12.61
CA ASN A 90 8.34 13.52 13.21
C ASN A 90 7.51 13.98 14.42
N GLN A 91 6.28 13.49 14.56
CA GLN A 91 5.37 13.80 15.67
C GLN A 91 5.33 12.70 16.73
N ALA A 92 5.82 11.50 16.41
CA ALA A 92 5.76 10.35 17.30
C ALA A 92 6.76 10.48 18.46
N PRO A 93 6.37 10.11 19.69
CA PRO A 93 7.34 9.92 20.77
C PRO A 93 8.29 8.78 20.41
N ARG A 94 9.53 8.85 20.93
CA ARG A 94 10.50 7.76 20.77
C ARG A 94 9.96 6.47 21.39
N GLY A 95 10.22 5.34 20.74
CA GLY A 95 9.80 4.01 21.15
C GLY A 95 9.11 3.26 20.00
N ASP A 96 8.38 2.20 20.35
CA ASP A 96 7.83 1.22 19.40
C ASP A 96 7.01 1.83 18.25
N LEU A 97 6.26 2.90 18.52
CA LEU A 97 5.51 3.62 17.48
C LEU A 97 6.43 4.29 16.45
N ALA A 98 7.50 4.95 16.89
CA ALA A 98 8.46 5.57 16.00
C ALA A 98 9.21 4.52 15.17
N ASP A 99 9.57 3.39 15.79
CA ASP A 99 10.25 2.29 15.10
C ASP A 99 9.35 1.64 14.04
N SER A 100 8.06 1.46 14.36
CA SER A 100 7.05 0.94 13.43
C SER A 100 6.82 1.88 12.25
N LEU A 101 6.66 3.17 12.50
CA LEU A 101 6.50 4.18 11.44
C LEU A 101 7.74 4.30 10.55
N ALA A 102 8.94 4.19 11.13
CA ALA A 102 10.20 4.19 10.38
C ALA A 102 10.32 2.95 9.50
N PHE A 103 9.92 1.79 10.00
CA PHE A 103 9.83 0.56 9.21
C PHE A 103 8.86 0.71 8.04
N GLU A 104 7.59 1.10 8.30
CA GLU A 104 6.59 1.30 7.24
C GLU A 104 7.11 2.29 6.18
N LYS A 105 7.74 3.39 6.60
CA LYS A 105 8.31 4.38 5.68
C LYS A 105 9.35 3.76 4.76
N ARG A 106 10.31 3.02 5.31
CA ARG A 106 11.40 2.39 4.54
C ARG A 106 10.86 1.39 3.52
N GLU A 107 9.93 0.53 3.95
CA GLU A 107 9.34 -0.48 3.05
C GLU A 107 8.53 0.18 1.92
N MET A 108 7.84 1.29 2.20
CA MET A 108 7.18 2.09 1.16
C MET A 108 8.17 2.78 0.22
N GLU A 109 9.33 3.23 0.70
CA GLU A 109 10.42 3.74 -0.15
C GLU A 109 10.95 2.65 -1.10
N ASP A 110 11.11 1.42 -0.61
CA ASP A 110 11.51 0.28 -1.43
C ASP A 110 10.45 -0.09 -2.48
N LEU A 111 9.16 0.02 -2.16
CA LEU A 111 8.08 -0.11 -3.14
C LEU A 111 8.14 0.99 -4.20
N LEU A 112 8.36 2.24 -3.80
CA LEU A 112 8.49 3.37 -4.71
C LEU A 112 9.64 3.18 -5.72
N VAL A 113 10.79 2.69 -5.26
CA VAL A 113 11.93 2.37 -6.13
C VAL A 113 11.54 1.33 -7.18
N ARG A 114 10.85 0.25 -6.77
CA ARG A 114 10.38 -0.81 -7.69
C ARG A 114 9.36 -0.29 -8.71
N LEU A 115 8.44 0.56 -8.29
CA LEU A 115 7.46 1.20 -9.19
C LEU A 115 8.14 2.06 -10.25
N LYS A 116 9.18 2.81 -9.86
CA LYS A 116 9.97 3.68 -10.76
C LYS A 116 10.92 2.89 -11.68
N ALA A 117 11.52 1.82 -11.21
CA ALA A 117 12.47 1.00 -11.98
C ALA A 117 11.82 0.33 -13.20
N GLY A 118 10.50 0.12 -13.18
CA GLY A 118 9.77 -0.44 -14.31
C GLY A 118 9.38 0.56 -15.41
N ALA A 119 9.51 1.87 -15.16
CA ALA A 119 8.97 2.95 -16.00
C ALA A 119 9.64 3.06 -17.38
#